data_AF-A0A923PH40-F1
#
_entry.id   AF-A0A923PH40-F1
#
_cell.length_a   1.000
_cell.length_b   1.000
_cell.length_c   1.000
_cell.angle_alpha   90.00
_cell.angle_beta   90.00
_cell.angle_gamma   90.00
#
_symmetry.space_group_name_H-M   'P 1'
#
loop_
_entity.id
_entity.type
_entity.pdbx_description
1 polymer ?
#
loop_
_entity_poly.entity_id
_entity_poly.type
_entity_poly.pdbx_seq_one_letter_code
_entity_poly.pdbx_strand_id
1 'polypeptide(L)'
;MTPAERRAHKKAQKQDLRDALRQYKQDVKNGTQDADTNTLLLVILAILLPPVAVLVHQGELNSKFWIALILTLLFYLPGLIYALLVIFGNAKKK
;
A
#
# COMPACT_ATOMS: atom_id res chain seq x y z
N MET A 1 31.55 -21.23 42.83
CA MET A 1 30.88 -21.67 41.60
C MET A 1 30.84 -23.19 41.57
N THR A 2 29.77 -23.76 42.10
CA THR A 2 29.53 -25.19 42.19
C THR A 2 29.30 -25.81 40.79
N PRO A 3 29.50 -27.13 40.60
CA PRO A 3 29.29 -27.79 39.32
C PRO A 3 27.87 -27.61 38.74
N ALA A 4 26.87 -27.43 39.61
CA ALA A 4 25.48 -27.19 39.23
C ALA A 4 25.28 -25.81 38.58
N GLU A 5 25.90 -24.76 39.13
CA GLU A 5 25.79 -23.38 38.61
C GLU A 5 26.35 -23.24 37.20
N ARG A 6 27.46 -23.93 36.88
CA ARG A 6 28.08 -23.89 35.53
C ARG A 6 27.15 -24.44 34.44
N ARG A 7 26.31 -25.43 34.76
CA ARG A 7 25.33 -26.01 33.82
C ARG A 7 24.14 -25.07 33.60
N ALA A 8 23.71 -24.37 34.65
CA ALA A 8 22.66 -23.36 34.56
C ALA A 8 23.07 -22.19 33.66
N HIS A 9 24.29 -21.65 33.83
CA HIS A 9 24.81 -20.55 32.99
C HIS A 9 24.94 -20.93 31.51
N LYS A 10 25.44 -22.14 31.19
CA LYS A 10 25.54 -22.61 29.80
C LYS A 10 24.17 -22.81 29.15
N LYS A 11 23.17 -23.22 29.93
CA LYS A 11 21.79 -23.37 29.44
C LYS A 11 21.15 -22.01 29.16
N ALA A 12 21.33 -21.04 30.05
CA ALA A 12 20.85 -19.66 29.87
C ALA A 12 21.47 -19.00 28.63
N GLN A 13 22.81 -19.03 28.48
CA GLN A 13 23.49 -18.46 27.32
C GLN A 13 23.03 -19.04 25.97
N LYS A 14 22.75 -20.35 25.94
CA LYS A 14 22.26 -21.01 24.71
C LYS A 14 20.82 -20.57 24.38
N GLN A 15 20.01 -20.26 25.38
CA GLN A 15 18.64 -19.82 25.20
C GLN A 15 18.61 -18.37 24.69
N ASP A 16 19.35 -17.47 25.33
CA ASP A 16 19.45 -16.06 24.92
C ASP A 16 19.99 -15.91 23.49
N LEU A 17 21.01 -16.71 23.13
CA LEU A 17 21.55 -16.73 21.77
C LEU A 17 20.49 -17.19 20.74
N ARG A 18 19.66 -18.17 21.10
CA ARG A 18 18.59 -18.65 20.20
C ARG A 18 17.50 -17.60 20.02
N ASP A 19 17.15 -16.87 21.07
CA ASP A 19 16.13 -15.82 21.01
C ASP A 19 16.64 -14.60 20.24
N ALA A 20 17.90 -14.20 20.42
CA ALA A 20 18.56 -13.16 19.63
C ALA A 20 18.65 -13.55 18.13
N LEU A 21 19.01 -14.80 17.82
CA LEU A 21 19.03 -15.30 16.44
C LEU A 21 17.63 -15.35 15.81
N ARG A 22 16.59 -15.68 16.60
CA ARG A 22 15.19 -15.68 16.14
C ARG A 22 14.73 -14.27 15.83
N GLN A 23 15.02 -13.30 16.70
CA GLN A 23 14.72 -11.88 16.46
C GLN A 23 15.42 -11.39 15.19
N TYR A 24 16.74 -11.59 15.07
CA TYR A 24 17.47 -11.19 13.86
C TYR A 24 16.89 -11.79 12.57
N LYS A 25 16.51 -13.09 12.59
CA LYS A 25 15.88 -13.74 11.43
C LYS A 25 14.50 -13.15 11.12
N GLN A 26 13.75 -12.77 12.15
CA GLN A 26 12.42 -12.17 12.03
C GLN A 26 12.52 -10.74 11.49
N ASP A 27 13.52 -9.98 11.94
CA ASP A 27 13.80 -8.62 11.47
C ASP A 27 14.29 -8.61 10.02
N VAL A 28 15.12 -9.59 9.62
CA VAL A 28 15.52 -9.78 8.20
C VAL A 28 14.33 -10.18 7.34
N LYS A 29 13.45 -11.07 7.83
CA LYS A 29 12.26 -11.50 7.09
C LYS A 29 11.24 -10.37 6.93
N ASN A 30 11.11 -9.50 7.92
CA ASN A 30 10.20 -8.36 7.90
C ASN A 30 10.79 -7.13 7.21
N GLY A 31 12.12 -6.99 7.16
CA GLY A 31 12.84 -5.86 6.57
C GLY A 31 12.84 -5.81 5.04
N THR A 32 12.00 -6.60 4.36
CA THR A 32 11.97 -6.68 2.88
C THR A 32 10.56 -6.62 2.29
N GLN A 33 9.52 -6.24 3.05
CA GLN A 33 8.14 -6.13 2.53
C GLN A 33 7.42 -4.87 3.03
N ASP A 34 7.94 -3.71 2.62
CA ASP A 34 7.23 -2.69 1.85
C ASP A 34 5.76 -2.38 2.21
N ALA A 35 5.52 -1.96 3.44
CA ALA A 35 4.34 -1.13 3.75
C ALA A 35 4.35 0.19 2.93
N ASP A 36 5.54 0.70 2.61
CA ASP A 36 5.73 2.00 1.94
C ASP A 36 5.40 1.95 0.44
N THR A 37 5.81 0.91 -0.28
CA THR A 37 5.53 0.78 -1.73
C THR A 37 4.03 0.67 -1.99
N ASN A 38 3.29 -0.11 -1.20
CA ASN A 38 1.83 -0.23 -1.35
C ASN A 38 1.13 1.10 -1.09
N THR A 39 1.55 1.83 -0.05
CA THR A 39 0.96 3.13 0.28
C THR A 39 1.21 4.15 -0.82
N LEU A 40 2.44 4.22 -1.35
CA LEU A 40 2.79 5.14 -2.43
C LEU A 40 2.05 4.79 -3.73
N LEU A 41 1.94 3.50 -4.07
CA LEU A 41 1.18 3.05 -5.24
C LEU A 41 -0.31 3.40 -5.12
N LEU A 42 -0.89 3.20 -3.94
CA LEU A 42 -2.28 3.55 -3.65
C LEU A 42 -2.53 5.06 -3.76
N VAL A 43 -1.59 5.89 -3.31
CA VAL A 43 -1.69 7.36 -3.44
C VAL A 43 -1.61 7.81 -4.89
N ILE A 44 -0.68 7.26 -5.68
CA ILE A 44 -0.57 7.58 -7.12
C ILE A 44 -1.85 7.14 -7.84
N LEU A 45 -2.35 5.93 -7.56
CA LEU A 45 -3.58 5.42 -8.13
C LEU A 45 -4.79 6.26 -7.69
N ALA A 46 -4.80 6.79 -6.46
CA ALA A 46 -5.87 7.63 -5.95
C ALA A 46 -5.94 9.00 -6.64
N ILE A 47 -4.82 9.51 -7.13
CA ILE A 47 -4.77 10.75 -7.90
C ILE A 47 -5.19 10.50 -9.36
N LEU A 48 -4.72 9.42 -9.99
CA LEU A 48 -5.02 9.13 -11.40
C LEU A 48 -6.42 8.55 -11.62
N LEU A 49 -6.83 7.63 -10.74
CA LEU A 49 -8.08 6.87 -10.78
C LEU A 49 -8.63 6.69 -9.35
N PRO A 50 -9.18 7.76 -8.74
CA PRO A 50 -9.72 7.74 -7.38
C PRO A 50 -10.63 6.53 -7.07
N PRO A 51 -11.62 6.15 -7.91
CA PRO A 51 -12.48 5.00 -7.63
C PRO A 51 -11.73 3.66 -7.64
N VAL A 52 -10.69 3.50 -8.47
CA VAL A 52 -9.91 2.25 -8.53
C VAL A 52 -9.03 2.09 -7.29
N ALA A 53 -8.42 3.17 -6.80
CA ALA A 53 -7.64 3.13 -5.56
C ALA A 53 -8.49 2.79 -4.35
N VAL A 54 -9.70 3.36 -4.26
CA VAL A 54 -10.64 3.03 -3.17
C VAL A 54 -11.06 1.56 -3.24
N LEU A 55 -11.23 1.00 -4.44
CA LEU A 55 -11.60 -0.39 -4.65
C LEU A 55 -10.47 -1.35 -4.27
N VAL A 56 -9.22 -1.05 -4.63
CA VAL A 56 -8.04 -1.84 -4.22
C VAL A 56 -7.76 -1.72 -2.72
N HIS A 57 -7.98 -0.54 -2.13
CA HIS A 57 -7.71 -0.29 -0.71
C HIS A 57 -8.77 -0.91 0.22
N GLN A 58 -10.06 -0.79 -0.12
CA GLN A 58 -11.14 -1.31 0.73
C GLN A 58 -11.62 -2.71 0.35
N GLY A 59 -11.31 -3.22 -0.85
CA GLY A 59 -11.75 -4.55 -1.31
C GLY A 59 -13.26 -4.72 -1.50
N GLU A 60 -14.06 -3.70 -1.17
CA GLU A 60 -15.53 -3.72 -1.20
C GLU A 60 -16.10 -2.47 -1.88
N LEU A 61 -17.24 -2.63 -2.56
CA LEU A 61 -18.02 -1.53 -3.13
C LEU A 61 -18.80 -0.78 -2.04
N ASN A 62 -18.08 -0.07 -1.19
CA ASN A 62 -18.64 0.75 -0.10
C ASN A 62 -19.16 2.10 -0.63
N SER A 63 -19.99 2.81 0.14
CA SER A 63 -20.43 4.20 -0.13
C SER A 63 -19.28 5.15 -0.50
N LYS A 64 -18.08 4.95 0.06
CA LYS A 64 -16.88 5.72 -0.31
C LYS A 64 -16.46 5.54 -1.77
N PHE A 65 -16.60 4.33 -2.34
CA PHE A 65 -16.34 4.06 -3.75
C PHE A 65 -17.33 4.81 -4.64
N TRP A 66 -18.62 4.76 -4.29
CA TRP A 66 -19.68 5.46 -5.03
C TRP A 66 -19.50 6.98 -4.99
N ILE A 67 -19.11 7.54 -3.85
CA ILE A 67 -18.79 8.96 -3.72
C ILE A 67 -17.60 9.35 -4.60
N ALA A 68 -16.50 8.58 -4.55
CA ALA A 68 -15.33 8.82 -5.39
C ALA A 68 -15.68 8.71 -6.88
N LEU A 69 -16.49 7.72 -7.26
CA LEU A 69 -16.97 7.51 -8.63
C LEU A 69 -17.80 8.70 -9.12
N ILE A 70 -18.81 9.14 -8.37
CA ILE A 70 -19.66 10.28 -8.73
C ILE A 70 -18.82 11.55 -8.84
N LEU A 71 -17.91 11.79 -7.90
CA LEU A 71 -17.06 12.98 -7.92
C LEU A 71 -16.14 12.99 -9.14
N THR A 72 -15.53 11.85 -9.49
CA THR A 72 -14.78 11.75 -10.75
C THR A 72 -15.68 11.98 -11.96
N LEU A 73 -16.88 11.42 -11.99
CA LEU A 73 -17.78 11.53 -13.14
C LEU A 73 -18.25 12.98 -13.36
N LEU A 74 -18.58 13.70 -12.28
CA LEU A 74 -19.13 15.05 -12.33
C LEU A 74 -18.11 16.10 -12.78
N PHE A 75 -16.83 15.93 -12.45
CA PHE A 75 -15.75 16.83 -12.88
C PHE A 75 -15.02 16.36 -14.15
N TYR A 76 -15.01 15.05 -14.45
CA TYR A 76 -14.34 14.50 -15.64
C TYR A 76 -15.17 14.61 -16.91
N LEU A 77 -16.48 14.31 -16.87
CA LEU A 77 -17.34 14.42 -18.06
C LEU A 77 -17.34 15.81 -18.69
N PRO A 78 -17.50 16.93 -17.96
CA PRO A 78 -17.50 18.24 -18.60
C PRO A 78 -16.16 18.55 -19.28
N GLY A 79 -15.03 18.15 -18.68
CA GLY A 79 -13.71 18.27 -19.30
C GLY A 79 -13.57 17.40 -20.56
N LEU A 80 -14.05 16.16 -20.52
CA LEU A 80 -14.05 15.24 -21.67
C LEU A 80 -14.92 15.79 -22.80
N ILE A 81 -16.13 16.24 -22.51
CA ILE A 81 -17.05 16.83 -23.50
C ILE A 81 -16.42 18.07 -24.12
N TYR A 82 -15.84 18.96 -23.32
CA TYR A 82 -15.13 20.14 -23.83
C TYR A 82 -13.98 19.76 -24.76
N ALA A 83 -13.14 18.80 -24.38
CA ALA A 83 -12.04 18.33 -25.22
C ALA A 83 -12.54 17.74 -26.54
N LEU A 84 -13.60 16.93 -26.51
CA LEU A 84 -14.22 16.39 -27.71
C LEU A 84 -14.81 17.49 -28.60
N LEU A 85 -15.48 18.49 -28.03
CA LEU A 85 -16.01 19.65 -28.75
C LEU A 85 -14.88 20.48 -29.39
N VAL A 86 -13.76 20.68 -28.69
CA VAL A 86 -12.60 21.38 -29.24
C VAL A 86 -11.98 20.59 -30.38
N ILE A 87 -11.75 19.29 -30.21
CA ILE A 87 -11.12 18.43 -31.23
C ILE A 87 -12.03 18.31 -32.47
N PHE A 88 -13.29 17.94 -32.28
CA PHE A 88 -14.24 17.77 -33.39
C PHE A 88 -14.76 19.10 -33.95
N GLY A 89 -14.85 20.14 -33.13
CA GLY A 89 -15.21 21.50 -33.56
C GLY A 89 -14.10 22.14 -34.40
N ASN A 90 -12.83 21.94 -34.02
CA ASN A 90 -11.69 22.40 -34.81
C ASN A 90 -11.48 21.56 -36.08
N ALA A 91 -11.91 20.30 -36.10
CA ALA A 91 -11.82 19.44 -37.28
C ALA A 91 -12.66 19.95 -38.48
N LYS A 92 -13.68 20.79 -38.27
CA LYS A 92 -14.47 21.40 -39.35
C LYS A 92 -13.91 22.71 -39.91
N LYS A 93 -12.79 23.21 -39.37
CA LYS A 93 -12.05 24.34 -39.95
C LYS A 93 -10.79 23.84 -40.65
N LYS A 94 -10.96 23.12 -41.76
CA LYS A 94 -9.89 22.89 -42.74
C LYS A 94 -10.49 22.77 -44.12
#